data_AF-A0A4Z0NFM1-F1
#
_entry.id   AF-A0A4Z0NFM1-F1
#
_cell.length_a   1.000
_cell.length_b   1.000
_cell.length_c   1.000
_cell.angle_alpha   90.00
_cell.angle_beta   90.00
_cell.angle_gamma   90.00
#
_symmetry.space_group_name_H-M   'P 1'
#
loop_
_entity.id
_entity.type
_entity.pdbx_description
1 polymer ?
#
loop_
_entity_poly.entity_id
_entity_poly.type
_entity_poly.pdbx_seq_one_letter_code
_entity_poly.pdbx_strand_id
1 'polypeptide(L)' 'MQVRINKRGWSTLRNLASDRDMPLEALMVEALNDVLLKHGQPPIVERRTGERGTEGRDEE' A
#
# COMPACT_ATOMS: atom_id res chain seq x y z
N MET A 1 -10.66 -1.95 7.50
CA MET A 1 -9.86 -1.20 8.48
C MET A 1 -10.17 0.29 8.33
N GLN A 2 -10.53 1.00 9.40
CA GLN A 2 -10.69 2.46 9.37
C GLN A 2 -9.56 3.10 10.19
N VAL A 3 -8.73 3.92 9.53
CA VAL A 3 -7.67 4.71 10.18
C VAL A 3 -7.91 6.17 9.88
N ARG A 4 -7.83 7.03 10.91
CA ARG A 4 -7.95 8.47 10.75
C ARG A 4 -6.58 9.11 10.72
N ILE A 5 -6.22 9.69 9.58
CA ILE A 5 -4.97 10.46 9.42
C ILE A 5 -5.36 11.94 9.43
N ASN A 6 -4.71 12.74 10.29
CA ASN A 6 -4.93 14.19 10.30
C ASN A 6 -4.22 14.85 9.11
N LYS A 7 -4.51 16.14 8.86
CA LYS A 7 -3.94 16.88 7.72
C LYS A 7 -2.41 16.85 7.71
N ARG A 8 -1.76 17.04 8.87
CA ARG A 8 -0.30 17.04 9.00
C ARG A 8 0.29 15.67 8.64
N GLY A 9 -0.27 14.59 9.20
CA GLY A 9 0.17 13.22 8.92
C GLY A 9 0.05 12.87 7.45
N TRP A 10 -1.03 13.32 6.79
CA TRP A 10 -1.22 13.10 5.36
C TRP A 10 -0.17 13.83 4.51
N SER A 11 0.15 15.08 4.85
CA SER A 11 1.22 15.84 4.18
C SER A 11 2.59 15.19 4.40
N THR A 12 2.90 14.77 5.63
CA THR A 12 4.17 14.10 5.94
C THR A 12 4.35 12.82 5.13
N LEU A 13 3.30 11.98 5.04
CA LEU A 13 3.34 10.74 4.28
C LEU A 13 3.55 10.99 2.78
N ARG A 14 2.87 11.99 2.20
CA ARG A 14 3.06 12.34 0.79
C ARG A 14 4.46 12.86 0.50
N ASN A 15 5.00 13.70 1.38
CA ASN A 15 6.36 14.21 1.22
C ASN A 15 7.37 13.06 1.30
N LEU A 16 7.25 12.18 2.30
CA LEU A 16 8.14 11.02 2.44
C LEU A 16 8.09 10.09 1.22
N ALA A 17 6.90 9.83 0.68
CA ALA A 17 6.77 9.04 -0.55
C ALA A 17 7.45 9.72 -1.74
N SER A 18 7.32 11.04 -1.85
CA SER A 18 7.95 11.85 -2.91
C SER A 18 9.48 11.88 -2.78
N ASP A 19 9.99 12.10 -1.57
CA ASP A 19 11.42 12.12 -1.27
C ASP A 19 12.10 10.78 -1.57
N ARG A 20 11.33 9.68 -1.50
CA ARG A 20 11.77 8.31 -1.80
C ARG A 20 11.45 7.85 -3.22
N ASP A 21 10.94 8.73 -4.08
CA ASP A 21 10.53 8.45 -5.46
C ASP A 21 9.64 7.21 -5.59
N MET A 22 8.63 7.10 -4.71
CA MET A 22 7.72 5.95 -4.69
C MET A 22 6.25 6.36 -4.51
N PRO A 23 5.29 5.56 -5.01
CA PRO A 23 3.87 5.80 -4.75
C PRO A 23 3.55 5.73 -3.25
N LEU A 24 2.54 6.50 -2.80
CA LEU A 24 2.12 6.46 -1.40
C LEU A 24 1.63 5.05 -0.99
N GLU A 25 0.94 4.33 -1.88
CA GLU A 25 0.54 2.94 -1.62
C GLU A 25 1.74 2.03 -1.37
N ALA A 26 2.84 2.25 -2.10
CA ALA A 26 4.08 1.50 -1.90
C ALA A 26 4.67 1.72 -0.51
N LEU A 27 4.68 2.98 -0.06
CA LEU A 27 5.17 3.36 1.26
C LEU A 27 4.32 2.70 2.36
N MET A 28 3.00 2.64 2.17
CA MET A 28 2.10 1.99 3.11
C MET A 28 2.32 0.47 3.17
N VAL A 29 2.54 -0.19 2.03
CA VAL A 29 2.89 -1.62 1.98
C VAL A 29 4.19 -1.88 2.72
N GLU A 30 5.22 -1.05 2.48
CA GLU A 30 6.49 -1.13 3.20
C GLU A 30 6.29 -0.98 4.72
N ALA A 31 5.56 0.06 5.15
CA ALA A 31 5.31 0.32 6.57
C ALA A 31 4.57 -0.83 7.28
N LEU A 32 3.59 -1.46 6.61
CA LEU A 32 2.86 -2.59 7.18
C LEU A 32 3.74 -3.84 7.27
N ASN A 33 4.51 -4.14 6.23
CA ASN A 33 5.44 -5.28 6.24
C ASN A 33 6.56 -5.10 7.25
N ASP A 34 7.05 -3.88 7.46
CA ASP A 34 8.07 -3.58 8.46
C ASP A 34 7.57 -3.86 9.88
N VAL A 35 6.28 -3.61 10.17
CA VAL A 35 5.64 -4.01 11.44
C VAL A 35 5.57 -5.54 11.56
N LEU A 36 5.19 -6.26 10.51
CA LEU A 36 5.15 -7.72 10.53
C LEU A 36 6.53 -8.32 10.84
N LEU A 37 7.56 -7.84 10.16
CA LEU A 37 8.95 -8.27 10.35
C LEU A 37 9.43 -8.04 11.78
N LYS A 38 9.11 -6.88 12.38
CA LYS A 38 9.43 -6.56 13.78
C LYS A 38 8.82 -7.55 14.79
N HIS A 39 7.78 -8.27 14.40
CA HIS A 39 7.10 -9.28 15.22
C HIS A 39 7.34 -10.72 14.73
N GLY A 40 8.35 -10.95 13.89
CA GLY A 40 8.73 -12.28 13.39
C GLY A 40 7.70 -12.89 12.43
N GLN A 41 6.84 -12.07 11.83
CA GLN A 41 5.86 -12.50 10.84
C GLN A 41 6.40 -12.28 9.43
N PRO A 42 6.01 -13.12 8.45
CA PRO A 42 6.40 -12.92 7.06
C PRO A 42 5.78 -11.62 6.49
N PRO A 43 6.49 -10.89 5.61
CA PRO A 43 6.01 -9.65 5.01
C PRO A 43 5.05 -9.95 3.83
N ILE A 44 3.80 -10.28 4.15
CA ILE A 44 2.79 -10.77 3.20
C ILE A 44 1.88 -9.68 2.62
N VAL A 45 2.06 -8.42 3.00
CA VAL A 45 1.22 -7.33 2.47
C VAL A 45 1.71 -6.98 1.07
N GLU A 46 0.80 -7.01 0.11
CA GLU A 46 1.08 -6.68 -1.29
C GLU A 46 0.22 -5.51 -1.76
N ARG A 47 0.65 -4.85 -2.83
CA ARG A 47 -0.20 -3.86 -3.51
C ARG A 47 -1.36 -4.61 -4.16
N ARG A 48 -2.54 -4.02 -4.13
CA ARG A 48 -3.64 -4.52 -4.96
C ARG A 48 -3.32 -4.19 -6.41
N THR A 49 -2.72 -5.13 -7.12
CA THR A 49 -2.63 -5.07 -8.58
C THR A 49 -4.05 -5.23 -9.09
N GLY A 50 -4.67 -4.13 -9.51
CA GLY A 50 -5.95 -4.23 -10.18
C GLY A 50 -5.73 -4.90 -11.52
N GLU A 51 -6.19 -6.14 -11.68
CA GLU A 51 -6.70 -6.62 -12.96
C GLU A 51 -7.86 -5.70 -13.35
N ARG A 52 -7.55 -4.56 -13.98
CA ARG A 52 -8.51 -3.91 -14.85
C ARG A 52 -8.48 -4.68 -16.17
N GLY A 53 -9.38 -5.66 -16.31
CA GLY A 53 -9.80 -6.22 -17.59
C GLY A 53 -9.44 -7.68 -17.85
N THR A 54 -10.08 -8.61 -17.14
CA THR A 54 -10.55 -9.89 -17.69
C THR A 54 -11.79 -10.31 -16.89
N GLU A 55 -12.83 -9.47 -16.94
CA GLU A 55 -14.19 -10.01 -16.81
C GLU A 55 -14.41 -10.96 -17.99
N GLY A 56 -14.88 -12.16 -17.69
CA GLY A 56 -15.04 -13.24 -18.64
C GLY A 56 -15.79 -12.80 -19.90
N ARG A 57 -15.10 -12.87 -21.03
CA ARG A 57 -15.73 -13.36 -22.26
C ARG A 57 -15.71 -14.88 -22.18
N ASP A 58 -16.66 -15.43 -21.45
CA ASP A 58 -17.25 -16.70 -21.86
C ASP A 58 -18.19 -16.35 -23.02
N GLU A 59 -17.59 -16.19 -24.21
CA GLU A 59 -18.30 -16.28 -25.48
C GLU A 59 -18.23 -17.74 -25.94
N GLU A 60 -19.43 -18.34 -26.00
CA GLU A 60 -19.86 -19.60 -26.65
C GLU A 60 -19.60 -20.95 -25.95
#